data_AF-A0A7C2RLC3-F1
#
_entry.id   AF-A0A7C2RLC3-F1
#
_cell.length_a   1.000
_cell.length_b   1.000
_cell.length_c   1.000
_cell.angle_alpha   90.00
_cell.angle_beta   90.00
_cell.angle_gamma   90.00
#
_symmetry.space_group_name_H-M   'P 1'
#
loop_
_entity.id
_entity.type
_entity.pdbx_description
1 polymer ?
#
loop_
_entity_poly.entity_id
_entity_poly.type
_entity_poly.pdbx_seq_one_letter_code
_entity_poly.pdbx_strand_id
1 'polypeptide(L)'
;MRITPMDIEQQEFSRSFRGYNEEEVDDFLDKIVKDYEELINENVRLNEEIEKMQEKLKEFGEIEENLRSALLNAQKSAEEMKSRVEDEAKAIIEKAKMEAKALKQQVFQREDLLKNEIDSLRRYKFIFKEKFRSMLNLYLKMLETEDFEEKGNYKLEEDEVTKEKEAKNIPRERSEKLEGFNLTEDYNLEEKED
;
A
#
# COMPACT_ATOMS: atom_id res chain seq x y z
N MET A 1 25.55 67.63 14.00
CA MET A 1 25.83 68.35 12.74
C MET A 1 27.20 67.90 12.27
N ARG A 2 27.31 67.43 11.03
CA ARG A 2 28.60 67.13 10.40
C ARG A 2 28.88 68.28 9.43
N ILE A 3 30.12 68.75 9.43
CA ILE A 3 30.61 69.75 8.48
C ILE A 3 30.56 69.11 7.09
N THR A 4 30.00 69.79 6.11
CA THR A 4 30.01 69.35 4.71
C THR A 4 31.26 69.89 3.99
N PRO A 5 31.70 69.28 2.88
CA PRO A 5 32.81 69.83 2.08
C PRO A 5 32.57 71.30 1.69
N MET A 6 31.32 71.64 1.35
CA MET A 6 30.87 73.01 1.07
C MET A 6 31.04 73.95 2.26
N ASP A 7 30.79 73.47 3.48
CA ASP A 7 30.98 74.28 4.70
C ASP A 7 32.47 74.54 4.98
N ILE A 8 33.37 73.64 4.57
CA ILE A 8 34.83 73.81 4.70
C ILE A 8 35.33 74.86 3.70
N GLU A 9 34.84 74.82 2.46
CA GLU A 9 35.20 75.75 1.39
C GLU A 9 34.70 77.19 1.65
N GLN A 10 33.55 77.33 2.32
CA GLN A 10 32.96 78.63 2.68
C GLN A 10 33.43 79.16 4.05
N GLN A 11 34.33 78.46 4.73
CA GLN A 11 34.75 78.83 6.08
C GLN A 11 35.71 80.03 6.07
N GLU A 12 35.22 81.18 6.53
CA GLU A 12 36.08 82.35 6.76
C GLU A 12 36.69 82.34 8.17
N PHE A 13 37.98 82.70 8.26
CA PHE A 13 38.71 82.83 9.53
C PHE A 13 38.99 84.29 9.87
N SER A 14 38.85 84.67 11.13
CA SER A 14 39.15 86.03 11.60
C SER A 14 40.66 86.30 11.66
N ARG A 15 41.11 87.45 11.16
CA ARG A 15 42.53 87.87 11.19
C ARG A 15 42.99 88.28 12.59
N SER A 16 44.22 87.88 12.97
CA SER A 16 44.86 88.22 14.24
C SER A 16 46.30 88.69 14.03
N PHE A 17 46.82 89.54 14.93
CA PHE A 17 48.16 90.17 14.83
C PHE A 17 49.33 89.16 14.78
N ARG A 18 49.09 87.90 15.17
CA ARG A 18 49.92 86.72 14.88
C ARG A 18 48.98 85.56 14.52
N GLY A 19 49.11 85.02 13.32
CA GLY A 19 48.27 83.93 12.81
C GLY A 19 49.03 83.05 11.82
N TYR A 20 48.38 81.97 11.38
CA TYR A 20 48.89 81.12 10.29
C TYR A 20 48.86 81.87 8.96
N ASN A 21 49.68 81.42 8.00
CA ASN A 21 49.67 81.97 6.65
C ASN A 21 48.38 81.56 5.94
N GLU A 22 47.62 82.54 5.43
CA GLU A 22 46.32 82.32 4.77
C GLU A 22 46.47 81.38 3.55
N GLU A 23 47.48 81.58 2.69
CA GLU A 23 47.71 80.72 1.51
C GLU A 23 48.01 79.26 1.88
N GLU A 24 48.82 79.01 2.91
CA GLU A 24 49.14 77.63 3.34
C GLU A 24 47.94 76.93 3.98
N VAL A 25 47.06 77.70 4.65
CA VAL A 25 45.83 77.18 5.24
C VAL A 25 44.82 76.85 4.15
N ASP A 26 44.65 77.72 3.15
CA ASP A 26 43.75 77.49 2.02
C ASP A 26 44.17 76.25 1.22
N ASP A 27 45.47 76.13 0.86
CA ASP A 27 46.02 74.94 0.20
C ASP A 27 45.81 73.63 0.99
N PHE A 28 45.73 73.72 2.32
CA PHE A 28 45.46 72.58 3.19
C PHE A 28 43.96 72.27 3.28
N LEU A 29 43.10 73.30 3.33
CA LEU A 29 41.66 73.15 3.31
C LEU A 29 41.17 72.55 1.99
N ASP A 30 41.76 72.91 0.85
CA ASP A 30 41.46 72.31 -0.45
C ASP A 30 41.71 70.79 -0.47
N LYS A 31 42.82 70.35 0.14
CA LYS A 31 43.13 68.92 0.29
C LYS A 31 42.13 68.23 1.22
N ILE A 32 41.77 68.87 2.33
CA ILE A 32 40.76 68.34 3.25
C ILE A 32 39.41 68.22 2.55
N VAL A 33 38.97 69.23 1.79
CA VAL A 33 37.69 69.20 1.05
C VAL A 33 37.65 67.98 0.14
N LYS A 34 38.70 67.76 -0.66
CA LYS A 34 38.80 66.61 -1.55
C LYS A 34 38.76 65.28 -0.81
N ASP A 35 39.58 65.12 0.23
CA ASP A 35 39.60 63.89 1.02
C ASP A 35 38.25 63.63 1.70
N TYR A 36 37.55 64.69 2.15
CA TYR A 36 36.23 64.60 2.77
C TYR A 36 35.14 64.19 1.77
N GLU A 37 35.19 64.70 0.54
CA GLU A 37 34.31 64.26 -0.56
C GLU A 37 34.52 62.79 -0.89
N GLU A 38 35.77 62.34 -1.02
CA GLU A 38 36.10 60.93 -1.26
C GLU A 38 35.55 60.05 -0.13
N LEU A 39 35.70 60.48 1.12
CA LEU A 39 35.23 59.73 2.29
C LEU A 39 33.70 59.67 2.38
N ILE A 40 32.99 60.73 2.01
CA ILE A 40 31.52 60.73 1.92
C ILE A 40 31.05 59.78 0.82
N ASN A 41 31.65 59.85 -0.37
CA ASN A 41 31.31 58.98 -1.49
C ASN A 41 31.56 57.50 -1.16
N GLU A 42 32.68 57.20 -0.51
CA GLU A 42 32.97 55.86 -0.03
C GLU A 42 31.98 55.41 1.04
N ASN A 43 31.59 56.28 1.97
CA ASN A 43 30.59 55.96 2.98
C ASN A 43 29.23 55.62 2.36
N VAL A 44 28.79 56.39 1.35
CA VAL A 44 27.56 56.11 0.60
C VAL A 44 27.66 54.75 -0.10
N ARG A 45 28.76 54.50 -0.83
CA ARG A 45 28.98 53.22 -1.52
C ARG A 45 28.96 52.03 -0.56
N LEU A 46 29.62 52.15 0.58
CA LEU A 46 29.65 51.09 1.60
C LEU A 46 28.28 50.86 2.23
N ASN A 47 27.50 51.92 2.49
CA ASN A 47 26.15 51.78 3.00
C ASN A 47 25.22 51.08 2.00
N GLU A 48 25.32 51.41 0.71
CA GLU A 48 24.58 50.71 -0.35
C GLU A 48 24.97 49.24 -0.45
N GLU A 49 26.26 48.91 -0.29
CA GLU A 49 26.73 47.53 -0.30
C GLU A 49 26.22 46.75 0.91
N ILE A 50 26.23 47.37 2.11
CA ILE A 50 25.65 46.79 3.33
C ILE A 50 24.17 46.51 3.13
N GLU A 51 23.40 47.45 2.58
CA GLU A 51 21.97 47.28 2.35
C GLU A 51 21.70 46.11 1.39
N LYS A 52 22.45 46.01 0.29
CA LYS A 52 22.37 44.87 -0.65
C LYS A 52 22.74 43.54 0.01
N MET A 53 23.74 43.52 0.89
CA MET A 53 24.11 42.30 1.61
C MET A 53 23.04 41.89 2.63
N GLN A 54 22.42 42.86 3.31
CA GLN A 54 21.32 42.62 4.25
C GLN A 54 20.08 42.07 3.54
N GLU A 55 19.75 42.58 2.36
CA GLU A 55 18.66 42.06 1.54
C GLU A 55 18.90 40.60 1.14
N LYS A 56 20.10 40.28 0.64
CA LYS A 56 20.47 38.89 0.32
C LYS A 56 20.43 37.96 1.53
N LEU A 57 20.89 38.43 2.69
CA LEU A 57 20.82 37.65 3.93
C LEU A 57 19.38 37.34 4.32
N LYS A 58 18.48 38.30 4.13
CA LYS A 58 17.05 38.10 4.36
C LYS A 58 16.47 37.05 3.41
N GLU A 59 16.75 37.16 2.11
CA GLU A 59 16.35 36.16 1.12
C GLU A 59 16.86 34.75 1.47
N PHE A 60 18.14 34.63 1.85
CA PHE A 60 18.69 33.35 2.28
C PHE A 60 18.01 32.80 3.54
N GLY A 61 17.66 33.66 4.50
CA GLY A 61 16.91 33.27 5.68
C GLY A 61 15.52 32.70 5.33
N GLU A 62 14.80 33.35 4.41
CA GLU A 62 13.50 32.86 3.93
C GLU A 62 13.64 31.53 3.16
N ILE A 63 14.70 31.37 2.36
CA ILE A 63 14.99 30.11 1.66
C ILE A 63 15.31 28.99 2.67
N GLU A 64 16.11 29.28 3.70
CA GLU A 64 16.46 28.32 4.74
C GLU A 64 15.22 27.85 5.51
N GLU A 65 14.33 28.78 5.89
CA GLU A 65 13.09 28.45 6.58
C GLU A 65 12.17 27.57 5.71
N ASN A 66 12.01 27.93 4.44
CA ASN A 66 11.22 27.16 3.48
C ASN A 66 11.82 25.76 3.27
N LEU A 67 13.14 25.65 3.12
CA LEU A 67 13.83 24.38 2.97
C LEU A 67 13.67 23.50 4.22
N ARG A 68 13.83 24.09 5.41
CA ARG A 68 13.64 23.38 6.68
C ARG A 68 12.21 22.86 6.83
N SER A 69 11.22 23.67 6.46
CA SER A 69 9.80 23.27 6.44
C SER A 69 9.56 22.14 5.44
N ALA A 70 10.09 22.25 4.22
CA ALA A 70 9.97 21.21 3.20
C ALA A 70 10.61 19.88 3.66
N LEU A 71 11.79 19.93 4.26
CA LEU A 71 12.47 18.75 4.81
C LEU A 71 11.66 18.10 5.94
N LEU A 72 11.11 18.90 6.86
CA LEU A 72 10.30 18.38 7.95
C LEU A 72 9.00 17.73 7.45
N ASN A 73 8.37 18.33 6.44
CA ASN A 73 7.19 17.75 5.78
C ASN A 73 7.53 16.47 5.02
N ALA A 74 8.65 16.43 4.29
CA ALA A 74 9.11 15.23 3.61
C ALA A 74 9.41 14.09 4.60
N GLN A 75 10.07 14.39 5.73
CA GLN A 75 10.32 13.42 6.78
C GLN A 75 9.01 12.88 7.37
N LYS A 76 8.07 13.77 7.71
CA LYS A 76 6.77 13.38 8.24
C LYS A 76 5.99 12.50 7.25
N SER A 77 5.98 12.88 5.97
CA SER A 77 5.34 12.10 4.92
C SER A 77 5.99 10.73 4.73
N ALA A 78 7.32 10.63 4.84
CA ALA A 78 8.03 9.35 4.76
C ALA A 78 7.71 8.45 5.97
N GLU A 79 7.62 9.02 7.17
CA GLU A 79 7.24 8.29 8.40
C GLU A 79 5.79 7.77 8.29
N GLU A 80 4.86 8.61 7.85
CA GLU A 80 3.46 8.23 7.63
C GLU A 80 3.33 7.15 6.55
N MET A 81 4.07 7.27 5.45
CA MET A 81 4.09 6.25 4.39
C MET A 81 4.61 4.92 4.93
N LYS A 82 5.71 4.94 5.69
CA LYS A 82 6.26 3.73 6.31
C LYS A 82 5.26 3.05 7.23
N SER A 83 4.60 3.81 8.11
CA SER A 83 3.57 3.26 9.02
C SER A 83 2.42 2.63 8.24
N ARG A 84 1.92 3.30 7.19
CA ARG A 84 0.84 2.76 6.34
C ARG A 84 1.24 1.46 5.66
N VAL A 85 2.43 1.41 5.07
CA VAL A 85 2.95 0.20 4.41
C VAL A 85 3.10 -0.94 5.41
N GLU A 86 3.58 -0.68 6.63
CA GLU A 86 3.67 -1.70 7.68
C GLU A 86 2.30 -2.25 8.09
N ASP A 87 1.30 -1.39 8.23
CA ASP A 87 -0.06 -1.80 8.60
C ASP A 87 -0.77 -2.54 7.46
N GLU A 88 -0.62 -2.08 6.22
CA GLU A 88 -1.12 -2.77 5.03
C GLU A 88 -0.46 -4.13 4.85
N ALA A 89 0.87 -4.23 5.02
CA ALA A 89 1.58 -5.50 4.95
C ALA A 89 1.09 -6.49 6.01
N LYS A 90 0.87 -6.04 7.25
CA LYS A 90 0.26 -6.86 8.31
C LYS A 90 -1.14 -7.31 7.92
N ALA A 91 -1.97 -6.42 7.39
CA ALA A 91 -3.33 -6.75 6.96
C ALA A 91 -3.35 -7.79 5.83
N ILE A 92 -2.47 -7.65 4.84
CA ILE A 92 -2.30 -8.61 3.74
C ILE A 92 -1.89 -9.98 4.29
N ILE A 93 -0.90 -10.03 5.18
CA ILE A 93 -0.43 -11.28 5.80
C ILE A 93 -1.55 -11.95 6.59
N GLU A 94 -2.29 -11.20 7.40
CA GLU A 94 -3.39 -11.75 8.19
C GLU A 94 -4.55 -12.24 7.30
N LYS A 95 -4.89 -11.51 6.24
CA LYS A 95 -5.88 -11.96 5.24
C LYS A 95 -5.45 -13.27 4.57
N ALA A 96 -4.21 -13.34 4.08
CA ALA A 96 -3.66 -14.53 3.45
C ALA A 96 -3.66 -15.74 4.41
N LYS A 97 -3.32 -15.54 5.69
CA LYS A 97 -3.41 -16.60 6.71
C LYS A 97 -4.83 -17.08 6.95
N MET A 98 -5.80 -16.16 7.03
CA MET A 98 -7.21 -16.51 7.20
C MET A 98 -7.74 -17.32 6.01
N GLU A 99 -7.45 -16.87 4.79
CA GLU A 99 -7.84 -17.57 3.56
C GLU A 99 -7.19 -18.96 3.47
N ALA A 100 -5.90 -19.07 3.77
CA ALA A 100 -5.20 -20.36 3.81
C ALA A 100 -5.80 -21.31 4.85
N LYS A 101 -6.17 -20.79 6.03
CA LYS A 101 -6.83 -21.58 7.08
C LYS A 101 -8.22 -22.05 6.64
N ALA A 102 -9.00 -21.17 6.02
CA ALA A 102 -10.33 -21.48 5.50
C ALA A 102 -10.25 -22.55 4.40
N LEU A 103 -9.32 -22.39 3.44
CA LEU A 103 -9.08 -23.35 2.38
C LEU A 103 -8.69 -24.72 2.95
N LYS A 104 -7.76 -24.75 3.91
CA LYS A 104 -7.34 -26.00 4.57
C LYS A 104 -8.53 -26.70 5.24
N GLN A 105 -9.39 -25.95 5.91
CA GLN A 105 -10.60 -26.49 6.54
C GLN A 105 -11.58 -27.06 5.50
N GLN A 106 -11.77 -26.38 4.36
CA GLN A 106 -12.60 -26.88 3.27
C GLN A 106 -12.04 -28.18 2.66
N VAL A 107 -10.72 -28.26 2.48
CA VAL A 107 -10.05 -29.47 2.00
C VAL A 107 -10.28 -30.64 2.95
N PHE A 108 -10.11 -30.46 4.26
CA PHE A 108 -10.38 -31.51 5.25
C PHE A 108 -11.84 -31.97 5.24
N GLN A 109 -12.78 -31.04 5.18
CA GLN A 109 -14.21 -31.39 5.09
C GLN A 109 -14.50 -32.22 3.83
N ARG A 110 -13.91 -31.85 2.70
CA ARG A 110 -14.07 -32.60 1.45
C ARG A 110 -13.41 -33.98 1.50
N GLU A 111 -12.25 -34.07 2.14
CA GLU A 111 -11.54 -35.34 2.35
C GLU A 111 -12.40 -36.31 3.19
N ASP A 112 -13.01 -35.83 4.28
CA ASP A 112 -13.89 -36.64 5.13
C ASP A 112 -15.15 -37.10 4.39
N LEU A 113 -15.76 -36.22 3.59
CA LEU A 113 -16.90 -36.58 2.74
C LEU A 113 -16.52 -37.67 1.72
N LEU A 114 -15.38 -37.52 1.04
CA LEU A 114 -14.89 -38.51 0.08
C LEU A 114 -14.59 -39.85 0.76
N LYS A 115 -13.98 -39.85 1.95
CA LYS A 115 -13.75 -41.09 2.72
C LYS A 115 -15.06 -41.81 3.03
N ASN A 116 -16.06 -41.07 3.51
CA ASN A 116 -17.38 -41.62 3.81
C ASN A 116 -18.06 -42.19 2.56
N GLU A 117 -17.96 -41.49 1.42
CA GLU A 117 -18.51 -41.95 0.15
C GLU A 117 -17.82 -43.22 -0.34
N ILE A 118 -16.48 -43.29 -0.27
CA ILE A 118 -15.70 -44.49 -0.60
C ILE A 118 -16.15 -45.68 0.25
N ASP A 119 -16.31 -45.49 1.56
CA ASP A 119 -16.75 -46.56 2.46
C ASP A 119 -18.20 -46.99 2.17
N SER A 120 -19.09 -46.06 1.82
CA SER A 120 -20.45 -46.39 1.39
C SER A 120 -20.47 -47.23 0.10
N LEU A 121 -19.64 -46.88 -0.88
CA LEU A 121 -19.52 -47.61 -2.15
C LEU A 121 -18.91 -49.00 -1.94
N ARG A 122 -17.95 -49.14 -1.02
CA ARG A 122 -17.39 -50.44 -0.62
C ARG A 122 -18.46 -51.33 0.01
N ARG A 123 -19.30 -50.78 0.90
CA ARG A 123 -20.44 -51.52 1.48
C ARG A 123 -21.45 -51.90 0.41
N TYR A 124 -21.81 -50.97 -0.47
CA TYR A 124 -22.73 -51.24 -1.57
C TYR A 124 -22.22 -52.36 -2.49
N LYS A 125 -20.94 -52.32 -2.87
CA LYS A 125 -20.28 -53.39 -3.64
C LYS A 125 -20.36 -54.74 -2.94
N PHE A 126 -20.09 -54.78 -1.64
CA PHE A 126 -20.16 -56.01 -0.86
C PHE A 126 -21.59 -56.57 -0.82
N ILE A 127 -22.58 -55.74 -0.47
CA ILE A 127 -23.99 -56.13 -0.41
C ILE A 127 -24.48 -56.60 -1.78
N PHE A 128 -24.14 -55.88 -2.86
CA PHE A 128 -24.50 -56.28 -4.22
C PHE A 128 -23.92 -57.65 -4.59
N LYS A 129 -22.63 -57.88 -4.29
CA LYS A 129 -21.96 -59.16 -4.54
C LYS A 129 -22.65 -60.32 -3.80
N GLU A 130 -22.98 -60.15 -2.52
CA GLU A 130 -23.65 -61.18 -1.74
C GLU A 130 -25.08 -61.44 -2.25
N LYS A 131 -25.85 -60.38 -2.55
CA LYS A 131 -27.19 -60.51 -3.15
C LYS A 131 -27.15 -61.25 -4.48
N PHE A 132 -26.21 -60.89 -5.35
CA PHE A 132 -26.05 -61.51 -6.66
C PHE A 132 -25.65 -62.98 -6.54
N ARG A 133 -24.73 -63.32 -5.61
CA ARG A 133 -24.36 -64.70 -5.32
C ARG A 133 -25.55 -65.53 -4.84
N SER A 134 -26.36 -64.99 -3.94
CA SER A 134 -27.58 -65.66 -3.45
C SER A 134 -28.60 -65.88 -4.57
N MET A 135 -28.79 -64.90 -5.46
CA MET A 135 -29.67 -65.02 -6.62
C MET A 135 -29.19 -66.10 -7.60
N LEU A 136 -27.89 -66.17 -7.89
CA LEU A 136 -27.33 -67.23 -8.72
C LEU A 136 -27.46 -68.62 -8.09
N ASN A 137 -27.19 -68.74 -6.79
CA ASN A 137 -27.37 -69.99 -6.06
C ASN A 137 -28.83 -70.45 -6.06
N LEU A 138 -29.78 -69.52 -5.96
CA LEU A 138 -31.21 -69.82 -6.08
C LEU A 138 -31.55 -70.39 -7.46
N TYR A 139 -31.06 -69.77 -8.54
CA TYR A 139 -31.29 -70.27 -9.90
C TYR A 139 -30.61 -71.61 -10.17
N LEU A 140 -29.38 -71.81 -9.67
CA LEU A 140 -28.70 -73.10 -9.74
C LEU A 140 -29.49 -74.18 -9.02
N LYS A 141 -29.98 -73.89 -7.81
CA LYS A 141 -30.82 -74.82 -7.06
C LYS A 141 -32.09 -75.18 -7.83
N MET A 142 -32.76 -74.21 -8.45
CA MET A 142 -33.95 -74.47 -9.29
C MET A 142 -33.64 -75.38 -10.48
N LEU A 143 -32.50 -75.18 -11.14
CA LEU A 143 -32.06 -76.01 -12.28
C LEU A 143 -31.64 -77.42 -11.87
N GLU A 144 -30.96 -77.55 -10.72
CA GLU A 144 -30.54 -78.85 -10.17
C GLU A 144 -31.71 -79.69 -9.65
N THR A 145 -32.81 -79.05 -9.23
CA THR A 145 -33.99 -79.76 -8.71
C THR A 145 -34.92 -80.34 -9.79
N GLU A 146 -34.65 -80.19 -11.09
CA GLU A 146 -35.51 -80.71 -12.19
C GLU A 146 -37.03 -80.50 -11.96
N ASP A 147 -37.45 -79.35 -11.44
CA ASP A 147 -38.87 -78.96 -11.40
C ASP A 147 -39.06 -77.71 -12.27
N PHE A 148 -38.88 -77.88 -13.59
CA PHE A 148 -39.29 -76.84 -14.55
C PHE A 148 -40.77 -76.97 -14.97
N GLU A 149 -41.50 -77.96 -14.46
CA GLU A 149 -42.95 -78.05 -14.65
C GLU A 149 -43.62 -78.59 -13.38
N GLU A 150 -44.24 -77.72 -12.57
CA GLU A 150 -45.70 -77.52 -12.57
C GLU A 150 -46.14 -76.62 -11.39
N LYS A 151 -47.00 -75.64 -11.69
CA LYS A 151 -47.77 -74.77 -10.77
C LYS A 151 -47.03 -73.58 -10.17
N GLY A 152 -47.25 -72.43 -10.83
CA GLY A 152 -46.99 -71.11 -10.28
C GLY A 152 -47.73 -70.87 -8.97
N ASN A 153 -46.97 -70.75 -7.89
CA ASN A 153 -47.33 -69.96 -6.72
C ASN A 153 -46.09 -69.75 -5.85
N TYR A 154 -45.26 -68.79 -6.21
CA TYR A 154 -44.24 -68.27 -5.29
C TYR A 154 -44.86 -67.11 -4.51
N LYS A 155 -45.33 -67.37 -3.29
CA LYS A 155 -45.51 -66.31 -2.30
C LYS A 155 -44.13 -65.87 -1.83
N LEU A 156 -43.78 -64.63 -2.13
CA LEU A 156 -42.66 -63.95 -1.51
C LEU A 156 -43.06 -63.69 -0.05
N GLU A 157 -42.50 -64.43 0.90
CA GLU A 157 -42.50 -63.96 2.29
C GLU A 157 -41.46 -62.83 2.38
N GLU A 158 -41.96 -61.62 2.65
CA GLU A 158 -41.13 -60.49 3.04
C GLU A 158 -40.50 -60.81 4.39
N ASP A 159 -39.26 -61.28 4.40
CA ASP A 159 -38.47 -61.28 5.63
C ASP A 159 -38.27 -59.81 6.07
N GLU A 160 -38.79 -59.52 7.26
CA GLU A 160 -38.76 -58.22 7.91
C GLU A 160 -37.33 -57.67 8.03
N VAL A 161 -36.92 -56.84 7.07
CA VAL A 161 -35.88 -55.83 7.27
C VAL A 161 -36.45 -54.46 6.91
N THR A 162 -37.65 -54.18 7.40
CA THR A 162 -38.26 -52.84 7.43
C THR A 162 -38.20 -52.27 8.85
N LYS A 163 -36.99 -52.07 9.39
CA LYS A 163 -36.77 -51.11 10.49
C LYS A 163 -35.40 -50.42 10.34
N GLU A 164 -35.26 -49.61 9.29
CA GLU A 164 -34.55 -48.33 9.36
C GLU A 164 -34.90 -47.51 8.10
N LYS A 165 -36.18 -47.13 8.02
CA LYS A 165 -36.57 -45.94 7.25
C LYS A 165 -36.37 -44.73 8.16
N GLU A 166 -35.17 -44.19 8.14
CA GLU A 166 -35.02 -42.74 8.05
C GLU A 166 -34.22 -42.46 6.79
N ALA A 167 -34.96 -42.41 5.69
CA ALA A 167 -34.54 -41.68 4.51
C ALA A 167 -34.30 -40.22 4.93
N LYS A 168 -33.06 -39.88 5.28
CA LYS A 168 -32.59 -38.53 5.02
C LYS A 168 -32.53 -38.40 3.51
N ASN A 169 -33.58 -37.76 2.99
CA ASN A 169 -33.69 -37.18 1.67
C ASN A 169 -32.31 -36.99 1.06
N ILE A 170 -31.98 -37.78 0.04
CA ILE A 170 -30.92 -37.40 -0.89
C ILE A 170 -31.47 -36.15 -1.59
N PRO A 171 -30.93 -34.94 -1.34
CA PRO A 171 -31.39 -33.78 -2.08
C PRO A 171 -30.92 -33.99 -3.52
N ARG A 172 -31.87 -34.15 -4.44
CA ARG A 172 -31.65 -34.07 -5.90
C ARG A 172 -31.39 -32.62 -6.36
N GLU A 173 -30.82 -31.79 -5.50
CA GLU A 173 -30.45 -30.41 -5.80
C GLU A 173 -28.95 -30.24 -5.63
N ARG A 174 -28.16 -30.71 -6.61
CA ARG A 174 -26.82 -30.14 -6.89
C ARG A 174 -26.22 -30.63 -8.21
N SER A 175 -27.02 -30.83 -9.25
CA SER A 175 -26.50 -30.87 -10.62
C SER A 175 -26.40 -29.47 -11.26
N GLU A 176 -26.94 -28.41 -10.65
CA GLU A 176 -26.96 -27.05 -11.24
C GLU A 176 -25.89 -26.08 -10.68
N LYS A 177 -24.98 -26.51 -9.80
CA LYS A 177 -23.89 -25.64 -9.29
C LYS A 177 -22.52 -25.87 -9.93
N LEU A 178 -22.48 -26.52 -11.08
CA LEU A 178 -21.27 -26.67 -11.90
C LEU A 178 -21.23 -25.76 -13.14
N GLU A 179 -22.30 -24.99 -13.44
CA GLU A 179 -22.32 -24.06 -14.58
C GLU A 179 -21.91 -22.61 -14.23
N GLY A 180 -21.40 -22.39 -13.02
CA GLY A 180 -21.16 -21.04 -12.51
C GLY A 180 -19.71 -20.71 -12.18
N PHE A 181 -18.70 -21.31 -12.82
CA PHE A 181 -17.31 -20.81 -12.72
C PHE A 181 -16.54 -21.12 -14.02
N ASN A 182 -16.90 -20.42 -15.09
CA ASN A 182 -15.98 -20.20 -16.20
C ASN A 182 -14.80 -19.39 -15.66
N LEU A 183 -13.63 -20.03 -15.60
CA LEU A 183 -12.34 -19.35 -15.57
C LEU A 183 -12.14 -18.71 -16.95
N THR A 184 -12.65 -17.49 -17.12
CA THR A 184 -12.14 -16.54 -18.12
C THR A 184 -11.60 -15.35 -17.34
N GLU A 185 -10.39 -15.51 -16.80
CA GLU A 185 -9.52 -14.35 -16.58
C GLU A 185 -8.83 -14.08 -17.91
N ASP A 186 -9.41 -13.14 -18.65
CA ASP A 186 -8.77 -12.45 -19.75
C ASP A 186 -7.48 -11.78 -19.24
N TYR A 187 -6.33 -12.34 -19.59
CA TYR A 187 -5.07 -11.60 -19.57
C TYR A 187 -5.08 -10.60 -20.74
N ASN A 188 -5.72 -9.45 -20.53
CA ASN A 188 -5.54 -8.29 -21.40
C ASN A 188 -4.29 -7.53 -20.95
N LEU A 189 -3.14 -7.90 -21.52
CA LEU A 189 -1.95 -7.06 -21.57
C LEU A 189 -2.18 -5.98 -22.64
N GLU A 190 -2.83 -4.88 -22.25
CA GLU A 190 -2.66 -3.61 -22.98
C GLU A 190 -1.32 -3.01 -22.56
N GLU A 191 -0.28 -3.26 -23.37
CA GLU A 191 0.85 -2.35 -23.46
C GLU A 191 0.32 -0.98 -23.88
N LYS A 192 0.33 -0.02 -22.96
CA LYS A 192 0.29 1.40 -23.30
C LYS A 192 1.71 1.94 -23.27
N GLU A 193 2.15 2.36 -24.45
CA GLU A 193 3.20 3.35 -24.65
C GLU A 193 2.89 4.61 -23.84
N ASP A 194 3.88 5.09 -23.08
CA ASP A 194 4.33 6.49 -22.99
C ASP A 194 5.67 6.55 -22.22
#